data_AF-A0A661IL88-F1
#
_entry.id   AF-A0A661IL88-F1
#
_cell.length_a   1.000
_cell.length_b   1.000
_cell.length_c   1.000
_cell.angle_alpha   90.00
_cell.angle_beta   90.00
_cell.angle_gamma   90.00
#
_symmetry.space_group_name_H-M   'P 1'
#
loop_
_entity.id
_entity.type
_entity.pdbx_description
1 polymer ?
#
loop_
_entity_poly.entity_id
_entity_poly.type
_entity_poly.pdbx_seq_one_letter_code
_entity_poly.pdbx_strand_id
1 'polypeptide(L)'
;MSISISSTEVKIKDNIYNLQDIYDYADNHNKTQYVKKLGNHYEITVDVRIESGAIEDSNISLTVLGDLFQIHKNSHLKLGSVREDLSTYDGCYFNMPNVKNGYGFGHTTKSNSGNLYLYGSNIDIWGFWGFFNDDNTKVEVIDCQVNGFGRIEGTDSILKNINFKQSHGMYGILSPKGQLDINENLSVLECLPHNGNNCGVYHNPQYANNLIITGGVYDGYDDLAYIESTSGGDQLRFIDSEIRNGYSMNRESNNVDFFHDFTFNPTIRDNSGNFLSGVRCIINDVNDNEVFNNLSSPTGEISTTLNYYFQDRDGNETYNTPHNITISKDDIVSTYEITMNKPLTKFPLYLVEAGSSSGGEGNGCDCSNIQTINDNFEARMNTKLNLMESGIRQLIGNVVDEVNENETYFKESGFTIMM
;
A
#
# COMPACT_ATOMS: atom_id res chain seq x y z
N MET A 1 -1.15 34.95 -22.89
CA MET A 1 0.21 34.53 -22.46
C MET A 1 0.03 33.28 -21.64
N SER A 2 0.82 32.26 -21.95
CA SER A 2 0.65 30.91 -21.40
C SER A 2 1.32 30.73 -20.02
N ILE A 3 2.27 31.59 -19.67
CA ILE A 3 2.79 31.75 -18.29
C ILE A 3 2.57 33.21 -17.88
N SER A 4 2.17 33.44 -16.63
CA SER A 4 2.05 34.78 -16.03
C SER A 4 2.55 34.77 -14.60
N ILE A 5 3.40 35.73 -14.24
CA ILE A 5 3.98 35.85 -12.88
C ILE A 5 3.71 37.24 -12.31
N SER A 6 3.08 37.28 -11.14
CA SER A 6 2.78 38.50 -10.38
C SER A 6 3.41 38.45 -8.98
N SER A 7 3.17 39.47 -8.17
CA SER A 7 3.61 39.49 -6.77
C SER A 7 2.82 38.55 -5.86
N THR A 8 1.75 37.94 -6.37
CA THR A 8 0.86 37.07 -5.57
C THR A 8 0.80 35.66 -6.11
N GLU A 9 1.09 35.42 -7.39
CA GLU A 9 0.94 34.09 -7.99
C GLU A 9 1.75 33.86 -9.28
N VAL A 10 2.00 32.60 -9.57
CA VAL A 10 2.39 32.04 -10.87
C VAL A 10 1.17 31.34 -11.49
N LYS A 11 0.82 31.71 -12.72
CA LYS A 11 -0.31 31.15 -13.48
C LYS A 11 0.18 30.44 -14.74
N ILE A 12 -0.30 29.22 -14.94
CA ILE A 12 -0.04 28.37 -16.10
C ILE A 12 -1.32 28.16 -16.91
N LYS A 13 -1.20 28.32 -18.25
CA LYS A 13 -2.30 28.17 -19.21
C LYS A 13 -1.85 27.47 -20.50
N ASP A 14 -2.77 26.70 -21.06
CA ASP A 14 -2.88 26.20 -22.44
C ASP A 14 -1.80 25.21 -22.91
N ASN A 15 -0.61 25.19 -22.31
CA ASN A 15 0.49 24.31 -22.70
C ASN A 15 1.01 23.49 -21.52
N ILE A 16 1.86 22.51 -21.86
CA ILE A 16 2.63 21.73 -20.90
C ILE A 16 3.98 22.42 -20.70
N TYR A 17 4.35 22.64 -19.44
CA TYR A 17 5.61 23.26 -19.05
C TYR A 17 6.34 22.41 -18.02
N ASN A 18 7.66 22.42 -18.06
CA ASN A 18 8.49 22.00 -16.93
C ASN A 18 8.89 23.23 -16.09
N LEU A 19 9.55 23.02 -14.95
CA LEU A 19 9.99 24.11 -14.07
C LEU A 19 11.10 24.95 -14.69
N GLN A 20 11.89 24.39 -15.62
CA GLN A 20 12.88 25.14 -16.38
C GLN A 20 12.21 26.20 -17.27
N ASP A 21 11.12 25.86 -17.97
CA ASP A 21 10.36 26.79 -18.80
C ASP A 21 9.78 27.95 -17.97
N ILE A 22 9.28 27.64 -16.76
CA ILE A 22 8.73 28.64 -15.84
C ILE A 22 9.83 29.55 -15.31
N TYR A 23 11.00 29.01 -14.97
CA TYR A 23 12.17 29.78 -14.58
C TYR A 23 12.68 30.68 -15.71
N ASP A 24 12.81 30.16 -16.92
CA ASP A 24 13.29 30.93 -18.08
C ASP A 24 12.30 32.06 -18.42
N TYR A 25 10.99 31.82 -18.28
CA TYR A 25 10.01 32.90 -18.38
C TYR A 25 10.25 33.96 -17.29
N ALA A 26 10.50 33.55 -16.04
CA ALA A 26 10.75 34.47 -14.95
C ALA A 26 12.01 35.33 -15.17
N ASP A 27 13.10 34.72 -15.62
CA ASP A 27 14.37 35.41 -15.93
C ASP A 27 14.18 36.45 -17.04
N ASN A 28 13.56 36.04 -18.16
CA ASN A 28 13.30 36.92 -19.30
C ASN A 28 12.36 38.10 -19.00
N HIS A 29 11.58 38.02 -17.91
CA HIS A 29 10.61 39.06 -17.51
C HIS A 29 10.96 39.76 -16.20
N ASN A 30 12.18 39.59 -15.67
CA ASN A 30 12.63 40.16 -14.39
C ASN A 30 11.71 39.78 -13.21
N LYS A 31 11.38 38.51 -13.10
CA LYS A 31 10.49 37.91 -12.08
C LYS A 31 11.19 36.85 -11.22
N THR A 32 12.51 36.73 -11.27
CA THR A 32 13.29 35.73 -10.51
C THR A 32 13.20 35.88 -8.99
N GLN A 33 12.74 37.03 -8.47
CA GLN A 33 12.38 37.13 -7.05
C GLN A 33 11.23 36.19 -6.64
N TYR A 34 10.38 35.75 -7.58
CA TYR A 34 9.23 34.88 -7.34
C TYR A 34 9.45 33.43 -7.76
N VAL A 35 10.37 33.18 -8.68
CA VAL A 35 10.75 31.84 -9.16
C VAL A 35 12.26 31.76 -9.21
N LYS A 36 12.85 30.98 -8.31
CA LYS A 36 14.30 30.81 -8.17
C LYS A 36 14.72 29.42 -8.60
N LYS A 37 15.95 29.31 -9.09
CA LYS A 37 16.59 28.06 -9.44
C LYS A 37 17.93 27.91 -8.70
N LEU A 38 18.13 26.78 -8.06
CA LEU A 38 19.34 26.38 -7.33
C LEU A 38 19.73 24.96 -7.76
N GLY A 39 20.44 24.82 -8.88
CA GLY A 39 20.72 23.51 -9.47
C GLY A 39 19.44 22.84 -9.98
N ASN A 40 19.12 21.64 -9.49
CA ASN A 40 17.86 20.93 -9.79
C ASN A 40 16.72 21.29 -8.82
N HIS A 41 16.94 22.25 -7.93
CA HIS A 41 15.92 22.75 -7.02
C HIS A 41 15.29 24.04 -7.54
N TYR A 42 13.97 24.10 -7.51
CA TYR A 42 13.18 25.27 -7.85
C TYR A 42 12.38 25.72 -6.63
N GLU A 43 12.40 27.02 -6.36
CA GLU A 43 11.62 27.65 -5.29
C GLU A 43 10.66 28.66 -5.91
N ILE A 44 9.35 28.48 -5.68
CA ILE A 44 8.32 29.45 -6.04
C ILE A 44 7.82 30.11 -4.76
N THR A 45 8.00 31.43 -4.64
CA THR A 45 7.73 32.15 -3.37
C THR A 45 6.31 32.66 -3.22
N VAL A 46 5.45 32.38 -4.20
CA VAL A 46 4.07 32.86 -4.32
C VAL A 46 3.15 31.68 -4.62
N ASP A 47 1.83 31.91 -4.62
CA ASP A 47 0.87 30.87 -4.96
C ASP A 47 1.06 30.37 -6.40
N VAL A 48 0.68 29.13 -6.66
CA VAL A 48 0.72 28.52 -8.00
C VAL A 48 -0.69 28.18 -8.44
N ARG A 49 -1.06 28.47 -9.69
CA ARG A 49 -2.31 28.02 -10.29
C ARG A 49 -2.09 27.50 -11.70
N ILE A 50 -2.47 26.25 -11.92
CA ILE A 50 -2.60 25.65 -13.25
C ILE A 50 -4.06 25.83 -13.66
N GLU A 51 -4.35 26.82 -14.51
CA GLU A 51 -5.73 27.13 -14.95
C GLU A 51 -6.14 26.27 -16.15
N SER A 52 -5.20 26.02 -17.07
CA SER A 52 -5.31 25.11 -18.22
C SER A 52 -3.90 24.61 -18.58
N GLY A 53 -3.77 23.46 -19.24
CA GLY A 53 -2.45 22.90 -19.59
C GLY A 53 -1.84 22.08 -18.45
N ALA A 54 -0.52 22.10 -18.27
CA ALA A 54 0.12 21.26 -17.27
C ALA A 54 1.48 21.75 -16.77
N ILE A 55 1.84 21.27 -15.58
CA ILE A 55 3.23 21.19 -15.14
C ILE A 55 3.66 19.72 -15.15
N GLU A 56 4.66 19.38 -15.95
CA GLU A 56 5.27 18.05 -15.99
C GLU A 56 6.78 18.14 -15.75
N ASP A 57 7.28 17.43 -14.74
CA ASP A 57 8.71 17.44 -14.42
C ASP A 57 9.19 16.11 -13.82
N SER A 58 10.50 15.85 -13.89
CA SER A 58 11.13 14.63 -13.40
C SER A 58 12.53 14.90 -12.85
N ASN A 59 12.92 14.16 -11.81
CA ASN A 59 14.24 14.26 -11.15
C ASN A 59 14.59 15.69 -10.68
N ILE A 60 13.60 16.40 -10.14
CA ILE A 60 13.74 17.75 -9.59
C ILE A 60 13.30 17.84 -8.13
N SER A 61 13.66 18.96 -7.51
CA SER A 61 13.10 19.38 -6.23
C SER A 61 12.31 20.66 -6.42
N LEU A 62 11.05 20.68 -5.99
CA LEU A 62 10.18 21.85 -6.03
C LEU A 62 9.77 22.22 -4.60
N THR A 63 9.97 23.47 -4.22
CA THR A 63 9.39 24.05 -3.00
C THR A 63 8.51 25.23 -3.36
N VAL A 64 7.26 25.20 -2.89
CA VAL A 64 6.31 26.30 -3.06
C VAL A 64 6.04 26.90 -1.69
N LEU A 65 6.49 28.13 -1.50
CA LEU A 65 6.32 28.89 -0.26
C LEU A 65 5.02 29.70 -0.24
N GLY A 66 4.28 29.74 -1.35
CA GLY A 66 2.90 30.21 -1.35
C GLY A 66 2.01 29.35 -0.46
N ASP A 67 0.83 29.89 -0.13
CA ASP A 67 -0.15 29.20 0.69
C ASP A 67 -1.06 28.29 -0.16
N LEU A 68 -1.05 28.49 -1.49
CA LEU A 68 -1.89 27.77 -2.45
C LEU A 68 -1.10 27.21 -3.64
N PHE A 69 -1.45 26.00 -4.04
CA PHE A 69 -1.11 25.37 -5.32
C PHE A 69 -2.38 24.75 -5.90
N GLN A 70 -2.95 25.40 -6.91
CA GLN A 70 -4.22 25.00 -7.48
C GLN A 70 -4.08 24.29 -8.81
N ILE A 71 -4.80 23.17 -8.97
CA ILE A 71 -4.88 22.40 -10.22
C ILE A 71 -6.33 22.45 -10.68
N HIS A 72 -6.61 23.22 -11.72
CA HIS A 72 -7.99 23.41 -12.22
C HIS A 72 -8.41 22.28 -13.17
N LYS A 73 -9.72 22.11 -13.36
CA LYS A 73 -10.29 21.18 -14.34
C LYS A 73 -9.64 21.33 -15.72
N ASN A 74 -9.39 20.20 -16.39
CA ASN A 74 -8.67 20.11 -17.67
C ASN A 74 -7.19 20.53 -17.59
N SER A 75 -6.60 20.54 -16.40
CA SER A 75 -5.17 20.71 -16.22
C SER A 75 -4.58 19.59 -15.36
N HIS A 76 -3.26 19.47 -15.31
CA HIS A 76 -2.61 18.49 -14.45
C HIS A 76 -1.25 18.92 -13.90
N LEU A 77 -0.92 18.33 -12.76
CA LEU A 77 0.45 18.25 -12.25
C LEU A 77 0.93 16.80 -12.41
N LYS A 78 2.10 16.64 -13.03
CA LYS A 78 2.78 15.34 -13.14
C LYS A 78 4.23 15.46 -12.66
N LEU A 79 4.57 14.66 -11.65
CA LEU A 79 5.91 14.61 -11.07
C LEU A 79 6.44 13.19 -11.10
N GLY A 80 7.62 13.02 -11.68
CA GLY A 80 8.24 11.73 -11.91
C GLY A 80 7.69 11.02 -13.16
N SER A 81 8.12 9.77 -13.34
CA SER A 81 7.75 8.96 -14.50
C SER A 81 7.35 7.55 -14.12
N VAL A 82 6.50 6.94 -14.95
CA VAL A 82 5.97 5.58 -14.78
C VAL A 82 6.10 4.81 -16.09
N ARG A 83 6.36 3.51 -15.99
CA ARG A 83 6.38 2.58 -17.12
C ARG A 83 5.03 1.87 -17.25
N GLU A 84 4.83 1.14 -18.35
CA GLU A 84 3.60 0.36 -18.58
C GLU A 84 3.32 -0.69 -17.48
N ASP A 85 4.36 -1.22 -16.85
CA ASP A 85 4.26 -2.18 -15.73
C ASP A 85 4.01 -1.52 -14.36
N LEU A 86 3.72 -0.21 -14.35
CA LEU A 86 3.57 0.63 -13.16
C LEU A 86 4.84 0.78 -12.32
N SER A 87 6.02 0.36 -12.81
CA SER A 87 7.28 0.69 -12.14
C SER A 87 7.63 2.18 -12.35
N THR A 88 8.08 2.83 -11.29
CA THR A 88 8.40 4.27 -11.32
C THR A 88 9.89 4.54 -11.52
N TYR A 89 10.21 5.74 -12.00
CA TYR A 89 11.58 6.25 -12.15
C TYR A 89 11.59 7.79 -12.18
N ASP A 90 12.77 8.39 -11.99
CA ASP A 90 13.00 9.84 -12.01
C ASP A 90 12.04 10.63 -11.10
N GLY A 91 11.78 10.10 -9.90
CA GLY A 91 10.91 10.75 -8.93
C GLY A 91 11.37 12.15 -8.50
N CYS A 92 10.42 12.94 -8.00
CA CYS A 92 10.66 14.31 -7.57
C CYS A 92 10.60 14.44 -6.04
N TYR A 93 11.14 15.53 -5.52
CA TYR A 93 10.80 16.03 -4.18
C TYR A 93 9.88 17.24 -4.32
N PHE A 94 8.70 17.20 -3.72
CA PHE A 94 7.75 18.31 -3.75
C PHE A 94 7.35 18.71 -2.34
N ASN A 95 7.57 19.98 -2.00
CA ASN A 95 7.37 20.51 -0.66
C ASN A 95 6.52 21.77 -0.66
N MET A 96 5.56 21.84 0.26
CA MET A 96 4.70 23.00 0.49
C MET A 96 4.58 23.30 1.99
N PRO A 97 5.61 23.90 2.61
CA PRO A 97 5.69 24.02 4.07
C PRO A 97 4.71 25.04 4.67
N ASN A 98 4.14 25.94 3.84
CA ASN A 98 3.26 27.01 4.29
C ASN A 98 1.77 26.71 4.11
N VAL A 99 1.42 25.58 3.49
CA VAL A 99 0.03 25.13 3.44
C VAL A 99 -0.43 24.88 4.86
N LYS A 100 -1.37 25.70 5.35
CA LYS A 100 -1.94 25.61 6.71
C LYS A 100 -3.43 25.35 6.72
N ASN A 101 -4.08 25.61 5.59
CA ASN A 101 -5.51 25.41 5.41
C ASN A 101 -5.72 24.08 4.70
N GLY A 102 -6.78 23.37 5.08
CA GLY A 102 -7.11 22.07 4.51
C GLY A 102 -7.52 22.07 3.03
N TYR A 103 -7.19 23.07 2.22
CA TYR A 103 -7.49 23.08 0.78
C TYR A 103 -6.39 23.78 -0.03
N GLY A 104 -5.15 23.81 0.51
CA GLY A 104 -4.04 24.53 -0.10
C GLY A 104 -3.44 23.88 -1.34
N PHE A 105 -3.65 22.58 -1.55
CA PHE A 105 -3.09 21.83 -2.68
C PHE A 105 -4.19 21.10 -3.46
N GLY A 106 -4.45 21.41 -4.73
CA GLY A 106 -5.58 20.82 -5.50
C GLY A 106 -6.62 21.87 -5.89
N HIS A 107 -7.92 21.65 -5.68
CA HIS A 107 -8.92 22.71 -5.89
C HIS A 107 -9.90 22.84 -4.71
N THR A 108 -10.33 24.07 -4.40
CA THR A 108 -11.24 24.35 -3.27
C THR A 108 -12.70 24.02 -3.59
N THR A 109 -13.06 23.95 -4.87
CA THR A 109 -14.38 23.52 -5.35
C THR A 109 -14.30 22.21 -6.10
N LYS A 110 -15.12 21.23 -5.67
CA LYS A 110 -15.22 19.87 -6.19
C LYS A 110 -15.19 19.77 -7.73
N SER A 111 -16.08 20.49 -8.40
CA SER A 111 -16.33 20.42 -9.85
C SER A 111 -15.24 21.03 -10.73
N ASN A 112 -14.17 21.59 -10.15
CA ASN A 112 -13.14 22.32 -10.90
C ASN A 112 -11.73 21.76 -10.65
N SER A 113 -11.65 20.49 -10.29
CA SER A 113 -10.39 19.85 -9.90
C SER A 113 -9.69 19.23 -11.10
N GLY A 114 -8.39 19.49 -11.26
CA GLY A 114 -7.57 18.86 -12.31
C GLY A 114 -6.93 17.55 -11.87
N ASN A 115 -6.09 16.96 -12.71
CA ASN A 115 -5.48 15.65 -12.47
C ASN A 115 -4.15 15.76 -11.70
N LEU A 116 -3.83 14.71 -10.96
CA LEU A 116 -2.60 14.60 -10.19
C LEU A 116 -1.89 13.28 -10.50
N TYR A 117 -0.64 13.35 -10.92
CA TYR A 117 0.19 12.20 -11.26
C TYR A 117 1.52 12.27 -10.51
N LEU A 118 1.74 11.37 -9.56
CA LEU A 118 2.91 11.35 -8.69
C LEU A 118 3.56 9.96 -8.74
N TYR A 119 4.81 9.90 -9.17
CA TYR A 119 5.51 8.65 -9.42
C TYR A 119 6.89 8.66 -8.74
N GLY A 120 7.17 7.65 -7.90
CA GLY A 120 8.47 7.50 -7.24
C GLY A 120 8.90 8.69 -6.38
N SER A 121 7.94 9.53 -5.96
CA SER A 121 8.20 10.88 -5.48
C SER A 121 8.06 10.99 -3.96
N ASN A 122 8.75 11.98 -3.40
CA ASN A 122 8.63 12.37 -1.99
C ASN A 122 7.80 13.65 -1.91
N ILE A 123 6.63 13.56 -1.28
CA ILE A 123 5.65 14.64 -1.21
C ILE A 123 5.55 15.08 0.24
N ASP A 124 5.84 16.35 0.50
CA ASP A 124 5.84 16.95 1.82
C ASP A 124 4.90 18.14 1.85
N ILE A 125 3.62 17.86 2.09
CA ILE A 125 2.56 18.88 2.03
C ILE A 125 1.74 18.72 3.30
N TRP A 126 1.99 19.61 4.26
CA TRP A 126 1.29 19.62 5.53
C TRP A 126 -0.16 20.11 5.36
N GLY A 127 -1.10 19.24 4.98
CA GLY A 127 -2.49 19.64 4.86
C GLY A 127 -3.35 18.72 4.01
N PHE A 128 -4.66 18.99 4.02
CA PHE A 128 -5.66 18.30 3.21
C PHE A 128 -5.50 18.69 1.74
N TRP A 129 -5.36 17.69 0.88
CA TRP A 129 -5.36 17.87 -0.57
C TRP A 129 -6.80 18.18 -0.98
N GLY A 130 -6.97 19.34 -1.62
CA GLY A 130 -8.19 19.79 -2.26
C GLY A 130 -8.85 18.72 -3.09
N PHE A 131 -10.13 18.95 -3.40
CA PHE A 131 -10.94 17.95 -4.06
C PHE A 131 -10.30 17.49 -5.37
N PHE A 132 -10.45 16.22 -5.69
CA PHE A 132 -10.21 15.61 -7.00
C PHE A 132 -11.51 14.93 -7.44
N ASN A 133 -12.59 15.71 -7.59
CA ASN A 133 -14.01 15.28 -7.50
C ASN A 133 -14.81 15.65 -8.76
N ASP A 134 -14.32 15.35 -9.95
CA ASP A 134 -15.12 15.51 -11.17
C ASP A 134 -15.07 14.23 -11.99
N ASP A 135 -16.06 14.01 -12.86
CA ASP A 135 -16.23 12.79 -13.64
C ASP A 135 -15.02 12.46 -14.55
N ASN A 136 -14.08 13.41 -14.70
CA ASN A 136 -12.86 13.29 -15.49
C ASN A 136 -11.59 13.62 -14.69
N THR A 137 -11.66 13.65 -13.35
CA THR A 137 -10.46 13.80 -12.53
C THR A 137 -9.81 12.44 -12.29
N LYS A 138 -8.52 12.34 -12.58
CA LYS A 138 -7.68 11.17 -12.34
C LYS A 138 -6.56 11.49 -11.37
N VAL A 139 -6.40 10.64 -10.36
CA VAL A 139 -5.28 10.70 -9.42
C VAL A 139 -4.48 9.39 -9.51
N GLU A 140 -3.20 9.52 -9.83
CA GLU A 140 -2.26 8.39 -9.79
C GLU A 140 -1.13 8.73 -8.81
N VAL A 141 -0.98 7.92 -7.77
CA VAL A 141 0.11 8.02 -6.79
C VAL A 141 0.74 6.64 -6.64
N ILE A 142 1.95 6.48 -7.16
CA ILE A 142 2.64 5.18 -7.26
C ILE A 142 4.04 5.29 -6.68
N ASP A 143 4.42 4.36 -5.81
CA ASP A 143 5.75 4.26 -5.18
C ASP A 143 6.19 5.56 -4.48
N CYS A 144 5.27 6.26 -3.81
CA CYS A 144 5.54 7.57 -3.22
C CYS A 144 5.68 7.50 -1.69
N GLN A 145 6.49 8.42 -1.14
CA GLN A 145 6.41 8.78 0.29
C GLN A 145 5.62 10.06 0.42
N VAL A 146 4.60 10.06 1.26
CA VAL A 146 3.68 11.18 1.41
C VAL A 146 3.64 11.61 2.88
N ASN A 147 3.99 12.86 3.15
CA ASN A 147 3.70 13.52 4.41
C ASN A 147 2.51 14.46 4.19
N GLY A 148 1.32 14.00 4.54
CA GLY A 148 0.06 14.69 4.26
C GLY A 148 -1.09 13.73 3.98
N PHE A 149 -2.28 14.30 3.78
CA PHE A 149 -3.53 13.58 3.59
C PHE A 149 -4.34 14.22 2.45
N GLY A 150 -5.09 13.42 1.68
CA GLY A 150 -5.94 13.93 0.62
C GLY A 150 -7.29 13.22 0.48
N ARG A 151 -8.29 13.97 0.02
CA ARG A 151 -9.55 13.42 -0.48
C ARG A 151 -9.42 13.16 -1.97
N ILE A 152 -9.35 11.88 -2.33
CA ILE A 152 -9.13 11.44 -3.70
C ILE A 152 -10.45 10.93 -4.26
N GLU A 153 -10.81 11.32 -5.47
CA GLU A 153 -11.98 10.77 -6.15
C GLU A 153 -11.65 10.43 -7.59
N GLY A 154 -12.36 9.46 -8.16
CA GLY A 154 -12.20 9.04 -9.55
C GLY A 154 -12.17 7.52 -9.68
N THR A 155 -13.07 6.99 -10.52
CA THR A 155 -13.23 5.55 -10.76
C THR A 155 -12.01 4.88 -11.38
N ASP A 156 -11.15 5.67 -12.01
CA ASP A 156 -9.94 5.21 -12.71
C ASP A 156 -8.65 5.68 -11.99
N SER A 157 -8.73 6.04 -10.72
CA SER A 157 -7.57 6.48 -9.92
C SER A 157 -6.76 5.28 -9.42
N ILE A 158 -5.44 5.45 -9.35
CA ILE A 158 -4.46 4.41 -8.99
C ILE A 158 -3.66 4.87 -7.77
N LEU A 159 -3.75 4.11 -6.68
CA LEU A 159 -2.95 4.32 -5.47
C LEU A 159 -2.19 3.03 -5.18
N LYS A 160 -0.86 3.07 -5.26
CA LYS A 160 -0.03 1.86 -5.18
C LYS A 160 1.29 2.12 -4.47
N ASN A 161 1.63 1.25 -3.52
CA ASN A 161 2.91 1.28 -2.77
C ASN A 161 3.19 2.65 -2.14
N ILE A 162 2.21 3.21 -1.44
CA ILE A 162 2.33 4.53 -0.82
C ILE A 162 2.71 4.36 0.65
N ASN A 163 3.75 5.06 1.07
CA ASN A 163 4.11 5.17 2.47
C ASN A 163 3.76 6.56 3.00
N PHE A 164 2.73 6.62 3.84
CA PHE A 164 2.33 7.83 4.53
C PHE A 164 3.19 8.00 5.78
N LYS A 165 3.99 9.06 5.80
CA LYS A 165 4.80 9.42 6.98
C LYS A 165 3.90 9.73 8.16
N GLN A 166 2.82 10.49 7.94
CA GLN A 166 1.91 10.94 8.99
C GLN A 166 0.45 10.91 8.52
N SER A 167 -0.45 10.28 9.29
CA SER A 167 -1.91 10.50 9.17
C SER A 167 -2.33 11.71 10.00
N HIS A 168 -3.27 12.50 9.49
CA HIS A 168 -3.68 13.75 10.12
C HIS A 168 -5.09 13.63 10.71
N GLY A 169 -5.20 13.19 11.96
CA GLY A 169 -6.39 13.43 12.77
C GLY A 169 -7.69 12.82 12.27
N MET A 170 -8.80 13.60 12.38
CA MET A 170 -10.18 13.22 12.03
C MET A 170 -10.35 12.66 10.62
N TYR A 171 -9.38 12.89 9.73
CA TYR A 171 -9.49 12.54 8.31
C TYR A 171 -8.56 11.40 7.86
N GLY A 172 -7.81 10.73 8.75
CA GLY A 172 -7.03 9.52 8.38
C GLY A 172 -6.01 9.72 7.24
N ILE A 173 -5.60 8.64 6.54
CA ILE A 173 -4.67 8.69 5.38
C ILE A 173 -5.35 8.73 4.00
N LEU A 174 -6.62 8.32 3.92
CA LEU A 174 -7.35 8.31 2.66
C LEU A 174 -8.83 8.59 2.87
N SER A 175 -9.39 9.53 2.09
CA SER A 175 -10.85 9.71 1.92
C SER A 175 -11.19 9.46 0.45
N PRO A 176 -11.19 8.21 -0.03
CA PRO A 176 -11.58 7.93 -1.40
C PRO A 176 -13.09 8.20 -1.56
N LYS A 177 -13.49 8.80 -2.68
CA LYS A 177 -14.89 8.86 -3.13
C LYS A 177 -15.04 8.04 -4.41
N GLY A 178 -15.91 7.04 -4.38
CA GLY A 178 -16.06 6.06 -5.43
C GLY A 178 -15.07 4.90 -5.34
N GLN A 179 -15.17 3.97 -6.29
CA GLN A 179 -14.23 2.87 -6.46
C GLN A 179 -12.89 3.40 -6.98
N LEU A 180 -11.76 2.88 -6.52
CA LEU A 180 -10.45 3.11 -7.13
C LEU A 180 -10.14 1.94 -8.06
N ASP A 181 -9.42 2.17 -9.17
CA ASP A 181 -9.00 1.10 -10.08
C ASP A 181 -7.96 0.21 -9.39
N ILE A 182 -6.99 0.84 -8.74
CA ILE A 182 -5.94 0.14 -7.97
C ILE A 182 -5.80 0.83 -6.60
N ASN A 183 -5.82 0.02 -5.56
CA ASN A 183 -5.58 0.45 -4.19
C ASN A 183 -4.76 -0.61 -3.44
N GLU A 184 -3.43 -0.52 -3.55
CA GLU A 184 -2.50 -1.56 -3.12
C GLU A 184 -1.37 -1.02 -2.21
N ASN A 185 -1.03 -1.79 -1.17
CA ASN A 185 0.17 -1.58 -0.35
C ASN A 185 0.29 -0.16 0.25
N LEU A 186 -0.78 0.31 0.88
CA LEU A 186 -0.78 1.57 1.61
C LEU A 186 -0.28 1.37 3.05
N SER A 187 0.68 2.15 3.50
CA SER A 187 1.24 2.03 4.85
C SER A 187 1.27 3.36 5.58
N VAL A 188 1.15 3.31 6.91
CA VAL A 188 1.24 4.49 7.79
C VAL A 188 2.31 4.26 8.82
N LEU A 189 3.26 5.19 8.91
CA LEU A 189 4.34 5.10 9.90
C LEU A 189 3.97 5.74 11.24
N GLU A 190 3.16 6.81 11.22
CA GLU A 190 2.77 7.56 12.41
C GLU A 190 1.38 8.20 12.19
N CYS A 191 0.52 8.24 13.22
CA CYS A 191 -0.74 9.00 13.18
C CYS A 191 -0.72 10.10 14.24
N LEU A 192 -0.83 11.37 13.82
CA LEU A 192 -0.87 12.50 14.75
C LEU A 192 -2.30 12.77 15.23
N PRO A 193 -2.51 12.94 16.55
CA PRO A 193 -3.83 13.15 17.10
C PRO A 193 -4.42 14.52 16.72
N HIS A 194 -5.71 14.53 16.37
CA HIS A 194 -6.51 15.75 16.23
C HIS A 194 -7.69 15.68 17.18
N ASN A 195 -7.85 16.69 18.03
CA ASN A 195 -8.84 16.70 19.12
C ASN A 195 -8.80 15.45 20.03
N GLY A 196 -7.64 14.81 20.16
CA GLY A 196 -7.42 13.66 21.03
C GLY A 196 -7.59 12.28 20.38
N ASN A 197 -7.97 12.20 19.10
CA ASN A 197 -8.09 10.92 18.37
C ASN A 197 -7.15 10.91 17.16
N ASN A 198 -6.50 9.79 16.90
CA ASN A 198 -5.77 9.51 15.66
C ASN A 198 -6.38 8.28 14.95
N CYS A 199 -6.50 8.35 13.62
CA CYS A 199 -7.14 7.30 12.84
C CYS A 199 -6.24 6.83 11.70
N GLY A 200 -6.25 5.53 11.41
CA GLY A 200 -5.54 4.97 10.25
C GLY A 200 -6.19 5.36 8.93
N VAL A 201 -7.52 5.23 8.83
CA VAL A 201 -8.31 5.50 7.62
C VAL A 201 -9.49 6.43 7.93
N TYR A 202 -9.95 7.20 6.95
CA TYR A 202 -11.22 7.93 7.03
C TYR A 202 -12.16 7.45 5.96
N HIS A 203 -13.41 7.27 6.33
CA HIS A 203 -14.43 6.76 5.43
C HIS A 203 -15.66 7.63 5.55
N ASN A 204 -15.98 8.33 4.46
CA ASN A 204 -17.25 9.04 4.32
C ASN A 204 -18.15 8.21 3.38
N PRO A 205 -19.18 7.52 3.90
CA PRO A 205 -19.94 6.53 3.11
C PRO A 205 -20.78 7.14 1.98
N GLN A 206 -21.33 8.35 2.17
CA GLN A 206 -22.01 9.10 1.11
C GLN A 206 -21.11 9.31 -0.13
N TYR A 207 -19.81 9.40 0.11
CA TYR A 207 -18.83 9.74 -0.90
C TYR A 207 -18.09 8.51 -1.42
N ALA A 208 -17.56 7.67 -0.52
CA ALA A 208 -16.84 6.46 -0.86
C ALA A 208 -17.73 5.37 -1.46
N ASN A 209 -19.04 5.40 -1.19
CA ASN A 209 -19.90 4.23 -1.34
C ASN A 209 -19.25 3.03 -0.60
N ASN A 210 -18.84 1.97 -1.31
CA ASN A 210 -18.08 0.87 -0.72
C ASN A 210 -16.59 1.09 -0.95
N LEU A 211 -15.81 1.08 0.12
CA LEU A 211 -14.35 1.23 0.08
C LEU A 211 -13.68 -0.13 0.24
N ILE A 212 -12.88 -0.53 -0.75
CA ILE A 212 -12.00 -1.71 -0.68
C ILE A 212 -10.54 -1.25 -0.68
N ILE A 213 -9.75 -1.76 0.26
CA ILE A 213 -8.32 -1.49 0.40
C ILE A 213 -7.56 -2.81 0.37
N THR A 214 -6.54 -2.93 -0.48
CA THR A 214 -5.78 -4.17 -0.64
C THR A 214 -4.32 -4.00 -0.15
N GLY A 215 -3.83 -4.95 0.63
CA GLY A 215 -2.48 -4.95 1.19
C GLY A 215 -2.28 -3.84 2.22
N GLY A 216 -1.01 -3.50 2.46
CA GLY A 216 -0.64 -2.42 3.36
C GLY A 216 -0.39 -2.87 4.80
N VAL A 217 0.26 -1.99 5.57
CA VAL A 217 0.55 -2.20 7.00
C VAL A 217 -0.02 -1.01 7.77
N TYR A 218 -0.97 -1.30 8.65
CA TYR A 218 -1.68 -0.33 9.47
C TYR A 218 -1.22 -0.46 10.92
N ASP A 219 -0.58 0.60 11.41
CA ASP A 219 0.03 0.70 12.73
C ASP A 219 -0.04 2.17 13.23
N GLY A 220 0.27 2.40 14.51
CA GLY A 220 0.38 3.73 15.10
C GLY A 220 -0.90 4.55 15.26
N TYR A 221 -2.09 3.91 15.26
CA TYR A 221 -3.41 4.54 15.45
C TYR A 221 -4.10 4.10 16.75
N ASP A 222 -5.03 4.91 17.25
CA ASP A 222 -5.99 4.60 18.33
C ASP A 222 -7.22 3.93 17.71
N ASP A 223 -7.71 4.45 16.59
CA ASP A 223 -8.79 3.87 15.78
C ASP A 223 -8.29 3.49 14.38
N LEU A 224 -8.58 2.27 13.92
CA LEU A 224 -8.25 1.83 12.56
C LEU A 224 -8.92 2.73 11.54
N ALA A 225 -10.19 3.09 11.75
CA ALA A 225 -10.88 4.03 10.89
C ALA A 225 -11.85 4.97 11.61
N TYR A 226 -12.00 6.16 11.03
CA TYR A 226 -13.09 7.11 11.30
C TYR A 226 -14.19 6.98 10.25
N ILE A 227 -15.44 6.84 10.67
CA ILE A 227 -16.60 6.75 9.79
C ILE A 227 -17.54 7.94 10.03
N GLU A 228 -17.74 8.76 8.99
CA GLU A 228 -18.62 9.94 9.05
C GLU A 228 -20.10 9.57 8.91
N SER A 229 -20.98 10.29 9.62
CA SER A 229 -22.41 10.03 9.69
C SER A 229 -23.15 10.59 8.48
N THR A 230 -23.06 9.88 7.37
CA THR A 230 -23.74 10.23 6.11
C THR A 230 -24.46 9.03 5.50
N SER A 231 -25.40 9.28 4.57
CA SER A 231 -26.16 8.23 3.87
C SER A 231 -25.52 7.86 2.53
N GLY A 232 -25.42 6.57 2.24
CA GLY A 232 -24.73 5.99 1.07
C GLY A 232 -23.58 5.10 1.51
N GLY A 233 -23.18 4.10 0.71
CA GLY A 233 -22.16 3.12 1.10
C GLY A 233 -22.58 2.22 2.27
N ASP A 234 -22.22 0.95 2.23
CA ASP A 234 -22.47 0.03 3.34
C ASP A 234 -21.23 -0.74 3.77
N GLN A 235 -20.08 -0.59 3.12
CA GLN A 235 -18.90 -1.42 3.40
C GLN A 235 -17.56 -0.66 3.41
N LEU A 236 -16.75 -0.95 4.44
CA LEU A 236 -15.30 -0.74 4.47
C LEU A 236 -14.61 -2.11 4.52
N ARG A 237 -13.85 -2.46 3.48
CA ARG A 237 -13.22 -3.78 3.34
C ARG A 237 -11.72 -3.65 3.17
N PHE A 238 -10.97 -4.38 4.00
CA PHE A 238 -9.54 -4.58 3.88
C PHE A 238 -9.30 -5.99 3.35
N ILE A 239 -8.39 -6.15 2.39
CA ILE A 239 -8.01 -7.43 1.80
C ILE A 239 -6.49 -7.54 1.90
N ASP A 240 -5.96 -8.61 2.47
CA ASP A 240 -4.51 -8.86 2.55
C ASP A 240 -3.70 -7.81 3.35
N SER A 241 -4.38 -6.98 4.14
CA SER A 241 -3.76 -5.95 4.97
C SER A 241 -3.18 -6.51 6.27
N GLU A 242 -2.06 -5.96 6.74
CA GLU A 242 -1.54 -6.24 8.08
C GLU A 242 -2.03 -5.17 9.06
N ILE A 243 -2.89 -5.54 10.00
CA ILE A 243 -3.51 -4.65 10.99
C ILE A 243 -2.92 -4.97 12.37
N ARG A 244 -2.09 -4.07 12.93
CA ARG A 244 -1.27 -4.36 14.13
C ARG A 244 -1.88 -3.91 15.47
N ASN A 245 -2.73 -2.89 15.47
CA ASN A 245 -3.31 -2.31 16.71
C ASN A 245 -4.83 -2.55 16.85
N GLY A 246 -5.30 -3.69 16.32
CA GLY A 246 -6.70 -4.08 16.39
C GLY A 246 -7.62 -3.29 15.45
N TYR A 247 -8.92 -3.52 15.64
CA TYR A 247 -9.99 -3.09 14.72
C TYR A 247 -10.89 -2.00 15.32
N SER A 248 -10.35 -1.13 16.19
CA SER A 248 -11.15 -0.05 16.77
C SER A 248 -11.65 0.89 15.67
N MET A 249 -12.91 1.31 15.77
CA MET A 249 -13.57 2.13 14.76
C MET A 249 -14.28 3.29 15.45
N ASN A 250 -13.98 4.52 15.03
CA ASN A 250 -14.69 5.70 15.48
C ASN A 250 -15.84 6.00 14.53
N ARG A 251 -17.08 5.81 15.00
CA ARG A 251 -18.29 5.91 14.19
C ARG A 251 -19.11 7.11 14.65
N GLU A 252 -19.35 8.08 13.77
CA GLU A 252 -20.34 9.12 14.03
C GLU A 252 -21.78 8.57 13.94
N SER A 253 -21.99 7.51 13.15
CA SER A 253 -23.23 6.72 13.13
C SER A 253 -23.04 5.28 12.67
N ASN A 254 -24.05 4.44 12.91
CA ASN A 254 -24.07 3.02 12.57
C ASN A 254 -24.45 2.81 11.09
N ASN A 255 -23.59 3.21 10.16
CA ASN A 255 -23.90 3.21 8.73
C ASN A 255 -23.05 2.27 7.86
N VAL A 256 -21.99 1.66 8.38
CA VAL A 256 -21.03 0.86 7.57
C VAL A 256 -20.67 -0.46 8.23
N ASP A 257 -20.71 -1.53 7.48
CA ASP A 257 -20.17 -2.83 7.86
C ASP A 257 -18.66 -2.89 7.52
N PHE A 258 -17.85 -3.43 8.43
CA PHE A 258 -16.40 -3.57 8.26
C PHE A 258 -16.01 -5.01 7.98
N PHE A 259 -15.11 -5.22 7.02
CA PHE A 259 -14.59 -6.52 6.64
C PHE A 259 -13.07 -6.49 6.61
N HIS A 260 -12.44 -7.54 7.12
CA HIS A 260 -11.04 -7.83 6.88
C HIS A 260 -10.91 -9.26 6.33
N ASP A 261 -10.45 -9.36 5.09
CA ASP A 261 -10.34 -10.60 4.33
C ASP A 261 -8.89 -10.91 3.98
N PHE A 262 -8.64 -12.19 3.71
CA PHE A 262 -7.38 -12.66 3.19
C PHE A 262 -7.59 -13.49 1.93
N THR A 263 -6.70 -13.31 0.95
CA THR A 263 -6.62 -14.11 -0.26
C THR A 263 -6.29 -15.55 0.10
N PHE A 264 -7.10 -16.45 -0.45
CA PHE A 264 -6.96 -17.88 -0.37
C PHE A 264 -6.78 -18.44 -1.78
N ASN A 265 -5.55 -18.85 -2.11
CA ASN A 265 -5.20 -19.35 -3.43
C ASN A 265 -4.31 -20.60 -3.37
N PRO A 266 -4.86 -21.80 -3.04
CA PRO A 266 -4.12 -23.06 -3.10
C PRO A 266 -4.09 -23.66 -4.50
N THR A 267 -3.19 -24.62 -4.68
CA THR A 267 -3.21 -25.56 -5.82
C THR A 267 -3.60 -26.95 -5.34
N ILE A 268 -4.60 -27.57 -5.94
CA ILE A 268 -5.01 -28.93 -5.63
C ILE A 268 -4.14 -29.92 -6.41
N ARG A 269 -3.60 -30.91 -5.69
CA ARG A 269 -2.69 -31.91 -6.22
C ARG A 269 -3.10 -33.33 -5.85
N ASP A 270 -2.67 -34.29 -6.67
CA ASP A 270 -2.71 -35.70 -6.32
C ASP A 270 -1.54 -36.09 -5.39
N ASN A 271 -1.54 -37.34 -4.91
CA ASN A 271 -0.48 -37.89 -4.06
C ASN A 271 0.91 -37.90 -4.71
N SER A 272 0.99 -37.78 -6.05
CA SER A 272 2.24 -37.71 -6.80
C SER A 272 2.71 -36.26 -7.02
N GLY A 273 1.93 -35.28 -6.56
CA GLY A 273 2.20 -33.86 -6.72
C GLY A 273 1.75 -33.27 -8.05
N ASN A 274 1.02 -33.99 -8.90
CA ASN A 274 0.47 -33.43 -10.14
C ASN A 274 -0.76 -32.57 -9.85
N PHE A 275 -0.98 -31.54 -10.66
CA PHE A 275 -2.16 -30.68 -10.56
C PHE A 275 -3.45 -31.43 -10.90
N LEU A 276 -4.50 -31.18 -10.13
CA LEU A 276 -5.83 -31.76 -10.36
C LEU A 276 -6.84 -30.70 -10.74
N SER A 277 -7.36 -30.80 -11.96
CA SER A 277 -8.44 -29.95 -12.46
C SER A 277 -9.83 -30.49 -12.15
N GLY A 278 -10.83 -29.60 -12.11
CA GLY A 278 -12.23 -29.98 -11.91
C GLY A 278 -12.53 -30.62 -10.55
N VAL A 279 -11.68 -30.41 -9.55
CA VAL A 279 -11.93 -30.82 -8.17
C VAL A 279 -12.87 -29.81 -7.54
N ARG A 280 -13.99 -30.26 -6.98
CA ARG A 280 -14.91 -29.40 -6.25
C ARG A 280 -14.26 -28.97 -4.94
N CYS A 281 -14.36 -27.69 -4.61
CA CYS A 281 -13.92 -27.10 -3.37
C CYS A 281 -15.10 -26.35 -2.74
N ILE A 282 -15.51 -26.79 -1.55
CA ILE A 282 -16.51 -26.14 -0.71
C ILE A 282 -15.77 -25.63 0.52
N ILE A 283 -15.98 -24.36 0.87
CA ILE A 283 -15.40 -23.74 2.06
C ILE A 283 -16.53 -23.23 2.93
N ASN A 284 -16.55 -23.69 4.18
CA ASN A 284 -17.45 -23.19 5.21
C ASN A 284 -16.66 -22.35 6.22
N ASP A 285 -17.28 -21.28 6.73
CA ASP A 285 -16.75 -20.51 7.85
C ASP A 285 -16.90 -21.28 9.19
N VAL A 286 -16.47 -20.67 10.29
CA VAL A 286 -16.55 -21.25 11.64
C VAL A 286 -17.99 -21.50 12.12
N ASN A 287 -18.98 -20.88 11.48
CA ASN A 287 -20.40 -21.01 11.79
C ASN A 287 -21.10 -21.99 10.84
N ASP A 288 -20.33 -22.79 10.07
CA ASP A 288 -20.80 -23.73 9.06
C ASP A 288 -21.56 -23.09 7.88
N ASN A 289 -21.39 -21.78 7.64
CA ASN A 289 -21.95 -21.14 6.45
C ASN A 289 -21.05 -21.39 5.23
N GLU A 290 -21.63 -21.82 4.11
CA GLU A 290 -20.91 -21.94 2.84
C GLU A 290 -20.52 -20.55 2.32
N VAL A 291 -19.21 -20.27 2.31
CA VAL A 291 -18.65 -18.98 1.83
C VAL A 291 -18.01 -19.11 0.45
N PHE A 292 -17.75 -20.34 -0.02
CA PHE A 292 -17.24 -20.60 -1.35
C PHE A 292 -17.63 -21.99 -1.84
N ASN A 293 -17.99 -22.11 -3.12
CA ASN A 293 -18.30 -23.38 -3.78
C ASN A 293 -17.98 -23.29 -5.27
N ASN A 294 -16.86 -23.87 -5.68
CA ASN A 294 -16.44 -23.85 -7.08
C ASN A 294 -15.56 -25.06 -7.44
N LEU A 295 -15.23 -25.21 -8.72
CA LEU A 295 -14.29 -26.21 -9.22
C LEU A 295 -12.89 -25.61 -9.40
N SER A 296 -11.86 -26.45 -9.23
CA SER A 296 -10.48 -26.06 -9.55
C SER A 296 -10.26 -25.86 -11.04
N SER A 297 -9.40 -24.89 -11.36
CA SER A 297 -9.00 -24.56 -12.74
C SER A 297 -8.25 -25.73 -13.42
N PRO A 298 -7.93 -25.64 -14.73
CA PRO A 298 -7.08 -26.62 -15.40
C PRO A 298 -5.68 -26.81 -14.77
N THR A 299 -5.18 -25.79 -14.09
CA THR A 299 -3.91 -25.83 -13.32
C THR A 299 -4.11 -26.23 -11.86
N GLY A 300 -5.32 -26.65 -11.49
CA GLY A 300 -5.68 -27.05 -10.13
C GLY A 300 -5.82 -25.90 -9.15
N GLU A 301 -5.87 -24.66 -9.61
CA GLU A 301 -5.97 -23.49 -8.74
C GLU A 301 -7.41 -23.29 -8.25
N ILE A 302 -7.53 -22.91 -6.98
CA ILE A 302 -8.71 -22.27 -6.39
C ILE A 302 -8.28 -20.85 -6.03
N SER A 303 -9.12 -19.86 -6.28
CA SER A 303 -8.82 -18.46 -5.91
C SER A 303 -10.08 -17.80 -5.39
N THR A 304 -10.03 -17.35 -4.14
CA THR A 304 -11.11 -16.58 -3.49
C THR A 304 -10.52 -15.70 -2.39
N THR A 305 -11.32 -14.79 -1.86
CA THR A 305 -11.07 -14.14 -0.57
C THR A 305 -11.91 -14.84 0.51
N LEU A 306 -11.35 -14.98 1.71
CA LEU A 306 -12.04 -15.51 2.88
C LEU A 306 -12.04 -14.46 3.97
N ASN A 307 -13.20 -14.22 4.58
CA ASN A 307 -13.32 -13.23 5.64
C ASN A 307 -12.68 -13.75 6.94
N TYR A 308 -11.77 -12.99 7.49
CA TYR A 308 -11.17 -13.27 8.79
C TYR A 308 -11.96 -12.62 9.92
N TYR A 309 -12.25 -11.33 9.75
CA TYR A 309 -12.93 -10.51 10.74
C TYR A 309 -14.03 -9.69 10.08
N PHE A 310 -15.16 -9.60 10.79
CA PHE A 310 -16.31 -8.81 10.42
C PHE A 310 -16.78 -8.02 11.63
N GLN A 311 -17.10 -6.74 11.43
CA GLN A 311 -17.82 -5.94 12.42
C GLN A 311 -19.02 -5.31 11.72
N ASP A 312 -20.23 -5.62 12.18
CA ASP A 312 -21.43 -5.01 11.62
C ASP A 312 -21.52 -3.51 11.97
N ARG A 313 -22.44 -2.81 11.33
CA ARG A 313 -22.70 -1.38 11.56
C ARG A 313 -23.05 -1.03 13.01
N ASP A 314 -23.55 -1.98 13.79
CA ASP A 314 -23.89 -1.80 15.21
C ASP A 314 -22.69 -2.06 16.14
N GLY A 315 -21.55 -2.43 15.58
CA GLY A 315 -20.32 -2.70 16.31
C GLY A 315 -20.20 -4.15 16.82
N ASN A 316 -21.06 -5.06 16.39
CA ASN A 316 -20.94 -6.47 16.78
C ASN A 316 -19.81 -7.13 15.98
N GLU A 317 -18.83 -7.68 16.70
CA GLU A 317 -17.62 -8.26 16.13
C GLU A 317 -17.74 -9.79 16.00
N THR A 318 -17.32 -10.32 14.85
CA THR A 318 -17.24 -11.76 14.59
C THR A 318 -15.90 -12.10 13.93
N TYR A 319 -15.26 -13.17 14.42
CA TYR A 319 -14.15 -13.81 13.71
C TYR A 319 -14.67 -15.02 12.96
N ASN A 320 -14.49 -15.05 11.65
CA ASN A 320 -15.05 -16.08 10.75
C ASN A 320 -14.09 -17.23 10.45
N THR A 321 -13.12 -17.47 11.36
CA THR A 321 -12.09 -18.50 11.23
C THR A 321 -12.05 -19.39 12.49
N PRO A 322 -11.63 -20.67 12.42
CA PRO A 322 -11.13 -21.42 11.26
C PRO A 322 -12.17 -21.65 10.16
N HIS A 323 -11.70 -21.92 8.93
CA HIS A 323 -12.54 -22.35 7.81
C HIS A 323 -12.37 -23.85 7.57
N ASN A 324 -13.47 -24.53 7.29
CA ASN A 324 -13.49 -25.93 6.89
C ASN A 324 -13.53 -26.04 5.37
N ILE A 325 -12.47 -26.56 4.77
CA ILE A 325 -12.33 -26.76 3.33
C ILE A 325 -12.56 -28.23 3.01
N THR A 326 -13.58 -28.51 2.22
CA THR A 326 -13.82 -29.84 1.67
C THR A 326 -13.53 -29.83 0.18
N ILE A 327 -12.53 -30.61 -0.23
CA ILE A 327 -12.26 -30.88 -1.64
C ILE A 327 -12.74 -32.27 -2.03
N SER A 328 -13.33 -32.40 -3.21
CA SER A 328 -13.82 -33.68 -3.69
C SER A 328 -13.76 -33.82 -5.20
N LYS A 329 -13.48 -35.04 -5.65
CA LYS A 329 -13.57 -35.44 -7.05
C LYS A 329 -13.88 -36.93 -7.12
N ASP A 330 -14.87 -37.27 -7.93
CA ASP A 330 -15.43 -38.62 -7.99
C ASP A 330 -15.85 -39.09 -6.58
N ASP A 331 -15.36 -40.24 -6.11
CA ASP A 331 -15.66 -40.78 -4.78
C ASP A 331 -14.65 -40.35 -3.69
N ILE A 332 -13.68 -39.51 -4.04
CA ILE A 332 -12.60 -39.08 -3.12
C ILE A 332 -12.98 -37.76 -2.49
N VAL A 333 -12.89 -37.68 -1.16
CA VAL A 333 -13.14 -36.48 -0.36
C VAL A 333 -12.00 -36.27 0.63
N SER A 334 -11.50 -35.05 0.72
CA SER A 334 -10.55 -34.63 1.76
C SER A 334 -11.04 -33.34 2.41
N THR A 335 -10.91 -33.24 3.73
CA THR A 335 -11.30 -32.07 4.51
C THR A 335 -10.10 -31.50 5.25
N TYR A 336 -9.98 -30.18 5.27
CA TYR A 336 -8.93 -29.44 5.97
C TYR A 336 -9.55 -28.34 6.81
N GLU A 337 -8.94 -28.06 7.95
CA GLU A 337 -9.23 -26.87 8.73
C GLU A 337 -8.08 -25.87 8.54
N ILE A 338 -8.41 -24.63 8.22
CA ILE A 338 -7.41 -23.55 8.07
C ILE A 338 -7.77 -22.34 8.91
N THR A 339 -6.79 -21.78 9.60
CA THR A 339 -6.92 -20.47 10.23
C THR A 339 -6.43 -19.40 9.24
N MET A 340 -7.31 -18.49 8.86
CA MET A 340 -6.96 -17.34 8.03
C MET A 340 -6.49 -16.22 8.96
N ASN A 341 -5.21 -15.88 8.93
CA ASN A 341 -4.67 -14.71 9.64
C ASN A 341 -3.63 -13.93 8.82
N LYS A 342 -3.47 -14.33 7.56
CA LYS A 342 -2.60 -13.76 6.54
C LYS A 342 -3.00 -14.33 5.17
N PRO A 343 -2.54 -13.73 4.06
CA PRO A 343 -2.75 -14.32 2.74
C PRO A 343 -2.12 -15.72 2.66
N LEU A 344 -2.88 -16.70 2.16
CA LEU A 344 -2.41 -18.06 1.92
C LEU A 344 -2.42 -18.36 0.43
N THR A 345 -1.27 -18.20 -0.22
CA THR A 345 -1.13 -18.34 -1.67
C THR A 345 -0.12 -19.42 -2.05
N LYS A 346 -0.33 -20.06 -3.21
CA LYS A 346 0.62 -20.98 -3.86
C LYS A 346 1.04 -22.18 -3.00
N PHE A 347 0.19 -22.64 -2.11
CA PHE A 347 0.45 -23.83 -1.30
C PHE A 347 -0.40 -25.02 -1.77
N PRO A 348 0.08 -26.27 -1.62
CA PRO A 348 -0.63 -27.45 -2.11
C PRO A 348 -1.70 -27.95 -1.13
N LEU A 349 -2.87 -28.33 -1.65
CA LEU A 349 -3.84 -29.20 -0.98
C LEU A 349 -3.88 -30.54 -1.71
N TYR A 350 -3.83 -31.65 -0.97
CA TYR A 350 -3.66 -32.99 -1.54
C TYR A 350 -4.96 -33.81 -1.49
N LEU A 351 -5.62 -34.01 -2.63
CA LEU A 351 -6.78 -34.90 -2.67
C LEU A 351 -6.32 -36.35 -2.47
N VAL A 352 -6.52 -36.86 -1.25
CA VAL A 352 -6.12 -38.19 -0.82
C VAL A 352 -7.37 -39.03 -0.60
N GLU A 353 -7.36 -40.30 -1.03
CA GLU A 353 -8.35 -41.26 -0.57
C GLU A 353 -8.29 -41.35 0.95
N ALA A 354 -9.43 -41.14 1.61
CA ALA A 354 -9.57 -41.50 3.01
C ALA A 354 -9.28 -43.00 3.10
N GLY A 355 -8.09 -43.35 3.60
CA GLY A 355 -7.69 -44.74 3.75
C GLY A 355 -8.81 -45.48 4.47
N SER A 356 -9.37 -46.48 3.82
CA SER A 356 -10.37 -47.35 4.42
C SER A 356 -9.71 -48.03 5.61
N SER A 357 -9.92 -47.48 6.81
CA SER A 357 -9.61 -48.14 8.08
C SER A 357 -10.58 -49.30 8.25
N SER A 358 -10.38 -50.34 7.45
CA SER A 358 -10.86 -51.66 7.78
C SER A 358 -10.11 -52.08 9.05
N GLY A 359 -10.88 -52.35 10.11
CA GLY A 359 -10.39 -52.82 11.40
C GLY A 359 -9.76 -54.21 11.31
N GLY A 360 -8.63 -54.32 10.63
CA GLY A 360 -7.72 -55.44 10.72
C GLY A 360 -6.67 -55.13 11.78
N GLU A 361 -6.48 -56.05 12.72
CA GLU A 361 -5.36 -56.09 13.67
C GLU A 361 -4.01 -56.27 12.94
N GLY A 362 -3.65 -55.32 12.08
CA GLY A 362 -2.36 -55.21 11.43
C GLY A 362 -1.58 -54.11 12.11
N ASN A 363 -0.43 -54.48 12.69
CA ASN A 363 0.56 -53.62 13.36
C ASN A 363 0.40 -52.12 13.04
N GLY A 364 0.03 -51.36 14.07
CA GLY A 364 -0.18 -49.92 13.99
C GLY A 364 0.96 -49.23 13.24
N CYS A 365 0.61 -48.17 12.51
CA CYS A 365 1.57 -47.25 11.90
C CYS A 365 2.67 -46.94 12.91
N ASP A 366 3.82 -47.59 12.71
CA ASP A 366 5.00 -47.36 13.51
C ASP A 366 5.42 -45.90 13.28
N CYS A 367 5.48 -45.14 14.38
CA CYS A 367 5.93 -43.74 14.38
C CYS A 367 7.38 -43.58 13.90
N SER A 368 8.07 -44.68 13.57
CA SER A 368 9.39 -44.71 12.95
C SER A 368 9.49 -43.85 11.68
N ASN A 369 8.45 -43.75 10.85
CA ASN A 369 8.51 -42.90 9.65
C ASN A 369 8.46 -41.39 9.98
N ILE A 370 7.68 -40.96 10.98
CA ILE A 370 7.62 -39.56 11.41
C ILE A 370 8.91 -39.18 12.15
N GLN A 371 9.40 -40.07 13.02
CA GLN A 371 10.68 -39.89 13.71
C GLN A 371 11.84 -39.74 12.70
N THR A 372 11.88 -40.61 11.69
CA THR A 372 12.90 -40.55 10.62
C THR A 372 12.80 -39.26 9.81
N ILE A 373 11.59 -38.75 9.54
CA ILE A 373 11.41 -37.45 8.86
C ILE A 373 11.90 -36.30 9.75
N ASN A 374 11.59 -36.34 11.05
CA ASN A 374 11.99 -35.31 12.01
C ASN A 374 13.52 -35.30 12.21
N ASP A 375 14.13 -36.47 12.38
CA ASP A 375 15.59 -36.63 12.51
C ASP A 375 16.32 -36.15 11.25
N ASN A 376 15.77 -36.43 10.06
CA ASN A 376 16.30 -35.92 8.79
C ASN A 376 16.15 -34.40 8.65
N PHE A 377 15.07 -33.82 9.17
CA PHE A 377 14.85 -32.38 9.15
C PHE A 377 15.83 -31.67 10.09
N GLU A 378 16.01 -32.20 11.30
CA GLU A 378 16.95 -31.70 12.31
C GLU A 378 18.41 -31.80 11.80
N ALA A 379 18.79 -32.92 11.18
CA ALA A 379 20.11 -33.08 10.57
C ALA A 379 20.38 -32.07 9.45
N ARG A 380 19.37 -31.78 8.60
CA ARG A 380 19.48 -30.76 7.53
C ARG A 380 19.57 -29.35 8.09
N MET A 381 18.82 -29.04 9.14
CA MET A 381 18.90 -27.75 9.84
C MET A 381 20.27 -27.54 10.46
N ASN A 382 20.78 -28.53 11.19
CA ASN A 382 22.10 -28.46 11.83
C ASN A 382 23.22 -28.33 10.78
N THR A 383 23.11 -29.00 9.63
CA THR A 383 24.07 -28.84 8.53
C THR A 383 24.07 -27.41 7.98
N LYS A 384 22.88 -26.81 7.77
CA LYS A 384 22.78 -25.42 7.30
C LYS A 384 23.31 -24.42 8.33
N LEU A 385 23.00 -24.60 9.61
CA LEU A 385 23.52 -23.77 10.70
C LEU A 385 25.05 -23.81 10.75
N ASN A 386 25.65 -25.00 10.66
CA ASN A 386 27.12 -25.14 10.65
C ASN A 386 27.76 -24.49 9.41
N LEU A 387 27.12 -24.57 8.25
CA LEU A 387 27.60 -23.89 7.03
C LEU A 387 27.50 -22.36 7.16
N MET A 388 26.42 -21.85 7.76
CA MET A 388 26.28 -20.41 8.03
C MET A 388 27.31 -19.92 9.05
N GLU A 389 27.55 -20.67 10.12
CA GLU A 389 28.55 -20.32 11.13
C GLU A 389 29.97 -20.30 10.52
N SER A 390 30.28 -21.29 9.67
CA SER A 390 31.55 -21.32 8.92
C SER A 390 31.70 -20.11 8.00
N GLY A 391 30.64 -19.76 7.25
CA GLY A 391 30.62 -18.58 6.38
C GLY A 391 30.82 -17.27 7.14
N ILE A 392 30.17 -17.11 8.30
CA ILE A 392 30.33 -15.95 9.18
C ILE A 392 31.77 -15.87 9.72
N ARG A 393 32.35 -16.98 10.18
CA ARG A 393 33.73 -17.03 10.67
C ARG A 393 34.74 -16.66 9.58
N GLN A 394 34.52 -17.10 8.34
CA GLN A 394 35.35 -16.74 7.20
C GLN A 394 35.26 -15.24 6.87
N LEU A 395 34.04 -14.68 6.93
CA LEU A 395 33.83 -13.24 6.70
C LEU A 395 34.51 -12.38 7.77
N ILE A 396 34.41 -12.78 9.04
CA ILE A 396 35.12 -12.13 10.15
C ILE A 396 36.64 -12.21 9.96
N GLY A 397 37.16 -13.38 9.55
CA GLY A 397 38.59 -13.56 9.26
C GLY A 397 39.09 -12.59 8.18
N ASN A 398 38.37 -12.49 7.06
CA ASN A 398 38.73 -11.58 5.97
C ASN A 398 38.73 -10.11 6.42
N VAL A 399 37.75 -9.70 7.24
CA VAL A 399 37.69 -8.32 7.77
C VAL A 399 38.85 -8.05 8.73
N VAL A 400 39.22 -9.01 9.58
CA VAL A 400 40.36 -8.88 10.49
C VAL A 400 41.67 -8.77 9.72
N ASP A 401 41.85 -9.57 8.67
CA ASP A 401 43.04 -9.50 7.81
C ASP A 401 43.12 -8.14 7.09
N GLU A 402 42.00 -7.64 6.55
CA GLU A 402 41.93 -6.32 5.89
C GLU A 402 42.20 -5.16 6.87
N VAL A 403 41.72 -5.25 8.11
CA VAL A 403 42.02 -4.26 9.17
C VAL A 403 43.51 -4.30 9.55
N ASN A 404 44.10 -5.49 9.68
CA ASN A 404 45.52 -5.64 10.00
C ASN A 404 46.43 -5.15 8.87
N GLU A 405 46.07 -5.39 7.61
CA GLU A 405 46.78 -4.86 6.44
C GLU A 405 46.71 -3.34 6.39
N ASN A 406 45.54 -2.75 6.65
CA ASN A 406 45.38 -1.30 6.73
C ASN A 406 46.16 -0.70 7.91
N GLU A 407 46.15 -1.32 9.08
CA GLU A 407 46.92 -0.85 10.24
C GLU A 407 48.44 -0.91 9.97
N THR A 408 48.90 -1.93 9.25
CA THR A 408 50.30 -2.05 8.80
C THR A 408 50.62 -0.94 7.80
N TYR A 409 49.75 -0.68 6.82
CA TYR A 409 49.89 0.41 5.86
C TYR A 409 49.96 1.78 6.55
N PHE A 410 49.15 2.03 7.59
CA PHE A 410 49.21 3.27 8.37
C PHE A 410 50.50 3.42 9.19
N LYS A 411 51.03 2.33 9.75
CA LYS A 411 52.30 2.34 10.50
C LYS A 411 53.51 2.53 9.57
N GLU A 412 53.48 1.98 8.36
CA GLU A 412 54.58 2.06 7.40
C GLU A 412 54.57 3.35 6.56
N SER A 413 53.41 3.98 6.35
CA SER A 413 53.27 5.21 5.57
C SER A 413 53.71 6.50 6.31
N GLY A 414 54.16 6.41 7.56
CA GLY A 414 54.77 7.53 8.30
C GLY A 414 53.81 8.69 8.62
N PHE A 415 52.50 8.47 8.53
CA PHE A 415 51.50 9.49 8.86
C PHE A 415 51.50 9.77 10.37
N THR A 416 52.14 10.87 10.77
CA THR A 416 52.04 11.41 12.14
C THR A 416 50.83 12.34 12.18
N ILE A 417 49.73 11.91 12.82
CA ILE A 417 48.62 12.82 13.15
C ILE A 417 49.13 13.76 14.23
N MET A 418 49.43 15.01 13.87
CA MET A 418 49.64 16.08 14.84
C MET A 418 48.29 16.39 15.49
N MET A 419 48.14 15.98 16.76
CA MET A 419 47.08 16.46 17.65
C MET A 419 47.31 17.91 18.06
#